data_AF-A0ABD6F8H6-F1
#
_entry.id   AF-A0ABD6F8H6-F1
#
_cell.length_a   1.000
_cell.length_b   1.000
_cell.length_c   1.000
_cell.angle_alpha   90.00
_cell.angle_beta   90.00
_cell.angle_gamma   90.00
#
_symmetry.space_group_name_H-M   'P 1'
#
loop_
_entity.id
_entity.type
_entity.pdbx_description
1 polymer ?
#
loop_
_entity_poly.entity_id
_entity_poly.type
_entity_poly.pdbx_seq_one_letter_code
_entity_poly.pdbx_strand_id
1 'polypeptide(L)' 'MLTTDLPKLRIKGRALLPIVQGGMGVGVSAHRLAGSVARLGAMGTLSSV' A
#
# COMPACT_ATOMS: atom_id res chain seq x y z
N MET A 1 16.10 3.14 1.74
CA MET A 1 14.79 3.49 2.33
C MET A 1 14.18 4.55 1.44
N LEU A 2 12.92 4.42 0.98
CA LEU A 2 12.29 5.44 0.14
C LEU A 2 12.05 6.72 0.97
N THR A 3 12.39 7.88 0.42
CA THR A 3 12.20 9.20 1.04
C THR A 3 11.01 9.91 0.42
N THR A 4 10.34 10.77 1.18
CA THR A 4 9.16 11.53 0.75
C THR A 4 9.11 12.83 1.52
N ASP A 5 8.77 13.91 0.83
CA ASP A 5 8.63 15.26 1.43
C ASP A 5 7.28 15.46 2.12
N LEU A 6 6.37 14.49 1.95
CA LEU A 6 5.05 14.50 2.59
C LEU A 6 5.10 13.78 3.95
N PRO A 7 4.27 14.19 4.93
CA PRO A 7 4.16 13.49 6.20
C PRO A 7 3.82 12.01 5.99
N LYS A 8 4.41 11.14 6.82
CA LYS A 8 4.07 9.71 6.80
C LYS A 8 2.61 9.48 7.16
N LEU A 9 2.00 8.51 6.49
CA LEU A 9 0.66 8.04 6.81
C LEU A 9 0.70 7.22 8.11
N ARG A 10 0.05 7.70 9.18
CA ARG A 10 -0.03 7.00 10.48
C ARG A 10 -1.39 6.31 10.64
N ILE A 11 -1.39 4.98 10.72
CA ILE A 11 -2.62 4.18 10.87
C ILE A 11 -2.35 3.05 11.86
N LYS A 12 -3.20 2.91 12.90
CA LYS A 12 -3.10 1.85 13.92
C LYS A 12 -1.67 1.66 14.46
N GLY A 13 -0.96 2.77 14.73
CA GLY A 13 0.42 2.75 15.23
C GLY A 13 1.51 2.43 14.20
N ARG A 14 1.17 2.17 12.94
CA ARG A 14 2.13 2.00 11.82
C ARG A 14 2.38 3.33 11.13
N ALA A 15 3.60 3.54 10.65
CA ALA A 15 3.97 4.68 9.81
C ALA A 15 4.38 4.17 8.43
N LEU A 16 3.64 4.59 7.41
CA LEU A 16 3.81 4.18 6.01
C LEU A 16 4.24 5.36 5.14
N LEU A 17 4.77 5.07 3.96
CA LEU A 17 4.82 6.07 2.89
C LEU A 17 3.39 6.58 2.63
N PRO A 18 3.20 7.86 2.29
CA PRO A 18 1.90 8.43 1.97
C PRO A 18 1.44 8.02 0.56
N ILE A 19 1.51 6.72 0.28
CA ILE A 19 1.16 6.09 -0.99
C ILE A 19 0.16 4.98 -0.68
N VAL A 20 -0.97 5.03 -1.37
CA VAL A 20 -2.02 4.01 -1.30
C VAL A 20 -2.23 3.48 -2.71
N GLN A 21 -2.07 2.16 -2.88
CA GLN A 21 -2.43 1.50 -4.12
C GLN A 21 -3.95 1.51 -4.29
N GLY A 22 -4.47 2.00 -5.42
CA GLY A 22 -5.89 1.87 -5.75
C GLY A 22 -6.28 0.41 -6.03
N GLY A 23 -7.56 0.07 -5.85
CA GLY A 23 -8.04 -1.30 -6.09
C GLY A 23 -7.86 -1.72 -7.55
N MET A 24 -7.33 -2.92 -7.77
CA MET A 24 -7.26 -3.59 -9.07
C MET A 24 -8.22 -4.78 -9.10
N GLY A 25 -8.78 -5.09 -10.29
CA GLY A 25 -9.79 -6.14 -10.46
C GLY A 25 -9.37 -7.55 -10.01
N VAL A 26 -10.33 -8.47 -10.10
CA VAL A 26 -10.22 -9.87 -9.65
C VAL A 26 -8.91 -10.51 -10.11
N GLY A 27 -8.18 -11.10 -9.16
CA GLY A 27 -6.91 -11.79 -9.42
C GLY A 27 -5.66 -10.90 -9.52
N VAL A 28 -5.81 -9.56 -9.56
CA VAL A 28 -4.65 -8.63 -9.69
C VAL A 28 -4.14 -8.17 -8.33
N SER A 29 -5.02 -7.66 -7.48
CA SER A 29 -4.65 -7.03 -6.21
C SER A 29 -4.04 -8.00 -5.19
N ALA A 30 -4.53 -9.24 -5.14
CA ALA A 30 -4.33 -10.13 -3.99
C ALA A 30 -2.95 -10.79 -3.89
N HIS A 31 -2.48 -11.44 -4.94
CA HIS A 31 -1.32 -12.32 -4.83
C HIS A 31 0.03 -11.62 -5.01
N ARG A 32 0.08 -10.45 -5.65
CA ARG A 32 1.37 -9.80 -5.98
C ARG A 32 1.39 -8.29 -5.73
N LEU A 33 0.35 -7.56 -6.12
CA LEU A 33 0.40 -6.11 -6.08
C LEU A 33 0.34 -5.57 -4.64
N ALA A 34 -0.71 -5.90 -3.89
CA ALA A 34 -0.89 -5.38 -2.52
C ALA A 34 0.28 -5.78 -1.60
N GLY A 35 0.76 -7.02 -1.71
CA GLY A 35 1.92 -7.49 -0.96
C GLY A 35 3.22 -6.77 -1.32
N SER A 36 3.46 -6.51 -2.61
CA SER A 36 4.65 -5.77 -3.05
C SER A 36 4.63 -4.32 -2.56
N VAL A 37 3.46 -3.67 -2.62
CA VAL A 37 3.27 -2.29 -2.11
C VAL A 37 3.52 -2.25 -0.59
N ALA A 38 2.97 -3.22 0.16
CA ALA A 38 3.21 -3.35 1.59
C ALA A 38 4.70 -3.59 1.92
N ARG A 39 5.40 -4.40 1.13
CA ARG A 39 6.84 -4.67 1.29
C ARG A 39 7.71 -3.44 1.05
N LEU A 40 7.25 -2.51 0.21
CA LEU A 40 7.89 -1.20 -0.02
C LEU A 40 7.52 -0.15 1.03
N GLY A 41 6.70 -0.50 2.02
CA GLY A 41 6.31 0.38 3.13
C GLY A 41 5.13 1.30 2.83
N ALA A 42 4.34 1.01 1.80
CA ALA A 42 3.12 1.71 1.43
C ALA A 42 1.86 0.88 1.76
N MET A 43 0.67 1.41 1.52
CA MET A 43 -0.60 0.68 1.73
C MET A 43 -1.02 -0.07 0.45
N GLY A 44 -1.04 -1.40 0.51
CA GLY A 44 -1.67 -2.25 -0.51
C GLY A 44 -3.17 -2.42 -0.27
N THR A 45 -3.96 -2.55 -1.33
CA THR A 45 -5.42 -2.76 -1.27
C THR A 45 -5.81 -4.05 -1.98
N LEU A 46 -6.74 -4.79 -1.38
CA LEU A 46 -7.36 -5.98 -1.94
C LEU A 46 -8.75 -5.61 -2.48
N SER A 47 -9.00 -5.79 -3.78
CA SER A 47 -10.36 -5.65 -4.33
C SER A 47 -11.18 -6.90 -4.04
N SER A 48 -12.40 -6.72 -3.54
CA SER A 48 -13.40 -7.78 -3.33
C SER A 48 -14.49 -7.80 -4.41
N VAL A 49 -14.38 -6.93 -5.41
CA VAL A 49 -15.27 -6.79 -6.57
C VAL A 49 -14.47 -6.82 -7.87
#